data_AF-A0A165CVE9-F1
#
_entry.id   AF-A0A165CVE9-F1
#
_cell.length_a   1.000
_cell.length_b   1.000
_cell.length_c   1.000
_cell.angle_alpha   90.00
_cell.angle_beta   90.00
_cell.angle_gamma   90.00
#
_symmetry.space_group_name_H-M   'P 1'
#
loop_
_entity.id
_entity.type
_entity.pdbx_description
1 polymer ?
#
loop_
_entity_poly.entity_id
_entity_poly.type
_entity_poly.pdbx_seq_one_letter_code
_entity_poly.pdbx_strand_id
1 'polypeptide(L)'
;MADADTSRLCAQIIHSQFGPLTATVASVLLTHGRLTLSQIVRLSGLRLRTVRAAILVLVQHNILWHSHSDDEGEVLEINIDECLMRLRFGRYVWQAEQLFGKAGAEIVQLILDHGKLRPPDIISRLSAYDLIKGPALYSQALHKLVDGSYLRPSTVLSHISPRDKRIRYEAEEKAKVSGFPTAKELRQVKEIAEGRLRREEEEAEQIGMKRKAKDQAGKPPKRKALDKDVVDDSVYFRVNYERFNVHIRNKLIEFAATERFNPSAGLVIRAALKATEAKQVRLTDVRTDPTSFANIAMQLSDDDDLSEGLVIQSSKKPSNTSLMREFLAILASADNPTPAGRAASFVSANGSKVQVEFDIIARRLRRRVLEAIARERHGDDGVRIFRLLLDTGKMDEKQISKIGMMANKDVRPLLTSMSADSLISLQEVPKSADRNPTRMFYLWYVDLQKACVVILDNLYKTLYNIAMRRRAEEEEPVVKAVLEKRQRSDVSQDEERLLTRNEREVLAHWEQKREKLTVLEMRVEEAVFILRDLAPLGNNDE
;
A
#
# COMPACT_ATOMS: atom_id res chain seq x y z
N MET A 1 -1.73 -19.83 0.77
CA MET A 1 -0.52 -19.97 1.59
C MET A 1 0.46 -18.94 1.10
N ALA A 2 1.10 -18.20 2.00
CA ALA A 2 2.15 -17.27 1.61
C ALA A 2 3.35 -18.05 1.10
N ASP A 3 4.14 -17.44 0.22
CA ASP A 3 5.49 -17.89 -0.08
C ASP A 3 6.35 -17.89 1.20
N ALA A 4 7.50 -18.58 1.13
CA ALA A 4 8.37 -18.75 2.28
C ALA A 4 8.91 -17.41 2.80
N ASP A 5 9.19 -16.44 1.93
CA ASP A 5 9.83 -15.19 2.30
C ASP A 5 8.83 -14.21 2.91
N THR A 6 7.62 -14.13 2.36
CA THR A 6 6.48 -13.46 3.00
C THR A 6 6.19 -14.04 4.37
N SER A 7 6.17 -15.37 4.52
CA SER A 7 5.95 -16.03 5.81
C SER A 7 7.00 -15.63 6.85
N ARG A 8 8.28 -15.62 6.45
CA ARG A 8 9.40 -15.21 7.31
C ARG A 8 9.31 -13.74 7.71
N LEU A 9 8.98 -12.86 6.77
CA LEU A 9 8.79 -11.44 7.03
C LEU A 9 7.64 -11.19 8.01
N CYS A 10 6.46 -11.77 7.77
CA CYS A 10 5.30 -11.63 8.65
C CYS A 10 5.59 -12.15 10.07
N ALA A 11 6.22 -13.31 10.19
CA ALA A 11 6.62 -13.85 11.50
C ALA A 11 7.57 -12.89 12.24
N GLN A 12 8.51 -12.26 11.54
CA GLN A 12 9.42 -11.30 12.14
C GLN A 12 8.74 -9.98 12.54
N ILE A 13 7.80 -9.48 11.74
CA ILE A 13 6.99 -8.31 12.09
C ILE A 13 6.22 -8.58 13.39
N ILE A 14 5.56 -9.73 13.47
CA ILE A 14 4.81 -10.17 14.66
C ILE A 14 5.75 -10.35 15.85
N HIS A 15 6.94 -10.91 15.65
CA HIS A 15 7.95 -11.03 16.69
C HIS A 15 8.34 -9.67 17.27
N SER A 16 8.64 -8.70 16.40
CA SER A 16 9.09 -7.37 16.82
C SER A 16 8.03 -6.62 17.62
N GLN A 17 6.75 -6.84 17.33
CA GLN A 17 5.65 -6.07 17.94
C GLN A 17 4.99 -6.79 19.13
N PHE A 18 4.83 -8.11 19.05
CA PHE A 18 4.05 -8.89 20.02
C PHE A 18 4.88 -9.96 20.74
N GLY A 19 6.17 -10.07 20.42
CA GLY A 19 7.11 -10.97 21.06
C GLY A 19 7.16 -12.39 20.47
N PRO A 20 8.09 -13.23 20.98
CA PRO A 20 8.42 -14.52 20.39
C PRO A 20 7.28 -15.54 20.43
N LEU A 21 6.52 -15.60 21.52
CA LEU A 21 5.45 -16.59 21.69
C LEU A 21 4.32 -16.40 20.66
N THR A 22 3.93 -15.15 20.42
CA THR A 22 2.93 -14.79 19.41
C THR A 22 3.46 -15.08 18.00
N ALA A 23 4.74 -14.81 17.75
CA ALA A 23 5.39 -15.11 16.48
C ALA A 23 5.45 -16.63 16.19
N THR A 24 5.67 -17.48 17.19
CA THR A 24 5.63 -18.94 17.02
C THR A 24 4.25 -19.40 16.57
N VAL A 25 3.18 -18.94 17.23
CA VAL A 25 1.80 -19.24 16.83
C VAL A 25 1.54 -18.77 15.40
N ALA A 26 2.01 -17.57 15.07
CA ALA A 26 1.82 -17.03 13.73
C ALA A 26 2.60 -17.79 12.66
N SER A 27 3.84 -18.19 12.94
CA SER A 27 4.67 -18.98 12.03
C SER A 27 4.04 -20.34 11.71
N VAL A 28 3.44 -21.00 12.71
CA VAL A 28 2.70 -22.27 12.50
C VAL A 28 1.54 -22.06 11.52
N LEU A 29 0.74 -21.02 11.71
CA LEU A 29 -0.39 -20.68 10.83
C LEU A 29 0.06 -20.27 9.42
N LEU A 30 1.15 -19.51 9.30
CA LEU A 30 1.70 -19.10 7.99
C LEU A 30 2.21 -20.31 7.19
N THR A 31 2.84 -21.28 7.87
CA THR A 31 3.46 -22.45 7.24
C THR A 31 2.43 -23.52 6.86
N HIS A 32 1.46 -23.79 7.75
CA HIS A 32 0.49 -24.87 7.56
C HIS A 32 -0.87 -24.40 7.02
N GLY A 33 -1.11 -23.08 6.96
CA GLY A 33 -2.38 -22.51 6.52
C GLY A 33 -3.46 -22.54 7.61
N ARG A 34 -4.67 -22.94 7.23
CA ARG A 34 -5.84 -22.95 8.12
C ARG A 34 -5.70 -24.06 9.15
N LEU A 35 -5.83 -23.71 10.44
CA LEU A 35 -5.71 -24.67 11.53
C LEU A 35 -6.75 -24.41 12.62
N THR A 36 -7.17 -25.49 13.28
CA THR A 36 -7.98 -25.41 14.50
C THR A 36 -7.13 -25.11 15.73
N LEU A 37 -7.75 -24.65 16.81
CA LEU A 37 -7.06 -24.34 18.07
C LEU A 37 -6.26 -25.54 18.61
N SER A 38 -6.81 -26.76 18.51
CA SER A 38 -6.15 -27.98 18.98
C SER A 38 -4.90 -28.31 18.16
N GLN A 39 -4.96 -28.13 16.84
CA GLN A 39 -3.82 -28.32 15.94
C GLN A 39 -2.72 -27.29 16.22
N ILE A 40 -3.08 -26.02 16.44
CA ILE A 40 -2.11 -24.95 16.77
C ILE A 40 -1.37 -25.27 18.06
N VAL A 41 -2.07 -25.73 19.10
CA VAL A 41 -1.45 -26.13 20.37
C VAL A 41 -0.46 -27.28 20.16
N ARG A 42 -0.85 -28.30 19.38
CA ARG A 42 0.00 -29.46 19.09
C ARG A 42 1.25 -29.07 18.30
N LEU A 43 1.09 -28.26 17.25
CA LEU A 43 2.17 -27.89 16.33
C LEU A 43 3.13 -26.83 16.92
N SER A 44 2.61 -25.90 17.73
CA SER A 44 3.44 -24.87 18.36
C SER A 44 4.21 -25.37 19.58
N GLY A 45 3.78 -26.48 20.20
CA GLY A 45 4.33 -26.96 21.47
C GLY A 45 4.06 -26.04 22.66
N LEU A 46 3.23 -25.01 22.50
CA LEU A 46 2.88 -24.04 23.54
C LEU A 46 1.66 -24.50 24.34
N ARG A 47 1.59 -24.06 25.61
CA ARG A 47 0.41 -24.33 26.46
C ARG A 47 -0.83 -23.64 25.90
N LEU A 48 -1.99 -24.29 26.02
CA LEU A 48 -3.28 -23.77 25.54
C LEU A 48 -3.57 -22.33 26.00
N ARG A 49 -3.25 -21.98 27.24
CA ARG A 49 -3.42 -20.62 27.77
C ARG A 49 -2.60 -19.59 27.00
N THR A 50 -1.36 -19.91 26.66
CA THR A 50 -0.45 -19.05 25.90
C THR A 50 -0.94 -18.90 24.46
N VAL A 51 -1.37 -19.99 23.83
CA VAL A 51 -1.91 -19.97 22.46
C VAL A 51 -3.18 -19.11 22.40
N ARG A 52 -4.10 -19.25 23.37
CA ARG A 52 -5.31 -18.41 23.45
C ARG A 52 -4.97 -16.93 23.62
N ALA A 53 -3.99 -16.60 24.47
CA ALA A 53 -3.55 -15.22 24.65
C ALA A 53 -2.94 -14.64 23.36
N ALA A 54 -2.09 -15.40 22.67
CA ALA A 54 -1.52 -14.98 21.38
C ALA A 54 -2.60 -14.77 20.31
N ILE A 55 -3.56 -15.68 20.20
CA ILE A 55 -4.71 -15.56 19.27
C ILE A 55 -5.51 -14.28 19.58
N LEU A 56 -5.80 -14.00 20.85
CA LEU A 56 -6.55 -12.81 21.25
C LEU A 56 -5.83 -11.52 20.84
N VAL A 57 -4.51 -11.46 21.00
CA VAL A 57 -3.68 -10.33 20.53
C VAL A 57 -3.75 -10.17 19.01
N LEU A 58 -3.65 -11.27 18.25
CA LEU A 58 -3.70 -11.21 16.79
C LEU A 58 -5.08 -10.81 16.27
N VAL A 59 -6.16 -11.28 16.90
CA VAL A 59 -7.55 -10.91 16.59
C VAL A 59 -7.77 -9.43 16.89
N GLN A 60 -7.32 -8.93 18.04
CA GLN A 60 -7.40 -7.53 18.43
C GLN A 60 -6.78 -6.60 17.36
N HIS A 61 -5.74 -7.06 16.67
CA HIS A 61 -5.03 -6.32 15.63
C HIS A 61 -5.46 -6.64 14.19
N ASN A 62 -6.55 -7.39 13.99
CA ASN A 62 -7.03 -7.88 12.69
C ASN A 62 -6.03 -8.74 11.89
N ILE A 63 -4.95 -9.23 12.51
CA ILE A 63 -3.95 -10.08 11.83
C ILE A 63 -4.48 -11.51 11.67
N LEU A 64 -5.48 -11.90 12.46
CA LEU A 64 -6.07 -13.23 12.40
C LEU A 64 -7.54 -13.15 11.95
N TRP A 65 -7.85 -13.96 10.95
CA TRP A 65 -9.22 -14.28 10.55
C TRP A 65 -9.71 -15.54 11.26
N HIS A 66 -11.01 -15.57 11.53
CA HIS A 66 -11.72 -16.76 11.95
C HIS A 66 -12.71 -17.15 10.84
N SER A 67 -12.72 -18.44 10.49
CA SER A 67 -13.73 -19.00 9.61
C SER A 67 -14.23 -20.33 10.15
N HIS A 68 -15.43 -20.70 9.71
CA HIS A 68 -16.03 -21.97 10.06
C HIS A 68 -15.90 -22.89 8.85
N SER A 69 -15.23 -24.03 9.05
CA SER A 69 -15.21 -25.14 8.11
C SER A 69 -16.31 -26.14 8.49
N ASP A 70 -17.04 -26.64 7.51
CA ASP A 70 -18.10 -27.63 7.74
C ASP A 70 -17.56 -28.96 8.28
N ASP A 71 -16.31 -29.30 7.93
CA ASP A 71 -15.66 -30.56 8.32
C ASP A 71 -14.86 -30.44 9.64
N GLU A 72 -14.12 -29.35 9.82
CA GLU A 72 -13.14 -29.19 10.92
C GLU A 72 -13.58 -28.21 12.02
N GLY A 73 -14.73 -27.55 11.85
CA GLY A 73 -15.24 -26.54 12.78
C GLY A 73 -14.50 -25.20 12.66
N GLU A 74 -14.24 -24.54 13.79
CA GLU A 74 -13.57 -23.23 13.81
C GLU A 74 -12.09 -23.35 13.42
N VAL A 75 -11.74 -22.71 12.30
CA VAL A 75 -10.37 -22.63 11.78
C VAL A 75 -9.89 -21.18 11.77
N LEU A 76 -8.58 -21.02 11.96
CA LEU A 76 -7.92 -19.74 12.05
C LEU A 76 -6.93 -19.58 10.89
N GLU A 77 -6.87 -18.37 10.33
CA GLU A 77 -5.99 -18.03 9.21
C GLU A 77 -5.35 -16.66 9.43
N ILE A 78 -4.10 -16.47 9.00
CA ILE A 78 -3.43 -15.17 9.09
C ILE A 78 -3.76 -14.30 7.88
N ASN A 79 -4.15 -13.07 8.18
CA ASN A 79 -4.22 -11.99 7.22
C ASN A 79 -2.82 -11.39 7.00
N ILE A 80 -2.20 -11.80 5.90
CA ILE A 80 -0.86 -11.37 5.49
C ILE A 80 -0.85 -9.86 5.19
N ASP A 81 -1.89 -9.34 4.54
CA ASP A 81 -1.96 -7.94 4.14
C ASP A 81 -1.96 -7.02 5.37
N GLU A 82 -2.78 -7.31 6.37
CA GLU A 82 -2.82 -6.59 7.65
C GLU A 82 -1.48 -6.67 8.42
N CYS A 83 -0.74 -7.76 8.25
CA CYS A 83 0.59 -7.89 8.81
C CYS A 83 1.58 -6.97 8.09
N LEU A 84 1.59 -6.96 6.76
CA LEU A 84 2.53 -6.18 5.95
C LEU A 84 2.29 -4.66 6.04
N MET A 85 1.05 -4.21 6.24
CA MET A 85 0.73 -2.78 6.42
C MET A 85 1.42 -2.15 7.64
N ARG A 86 1.90 -2.97 8.58
CA ARG A 86 2.66 -2.53 9.76
C ARG A 86 3.96 -1.84 9.43
N LEU A 87 4.57 -2.20 8.30
CA LEU A 87 5.79 -1.53 7.80
C LEU A 87 5.54 -0.05 7.48
N ARG A 88 4.27 0.37 7.31
CA ARG A 88 3.88 1.75 6.96
C ARG A 88 3.39 2.57 8.14
N PHE A 89 3.31 2.02 9.35
CA PHE A 89 2.69 2.70 10.49
C PHE A 89 3.32 4.07 10.77
N GLY A 90 4.65 4.19 10.71
CA GLY A 90 5.33 5.48 10.86
C GLY A 90 4.90 6.52 9.81
N ARG A 91 4.69 6.09 8.55
CA ARG A 91 4.23 6.97 7.46
C ARG A 91 2.78 7.39 7.66
N TYR A 92 1.93 6.51 8.20
CA TYR A 92 0.53 6.84 8.52
C TYR A 92 0.42 7.87 9.64
N VAL A 93 1.19 7.71 10.71
CA VAL A 93 1.23 8.69 11.82
C VAL A 93 1.74 10.05 11.32
N TRP A 94 2.82 10.06 10.52
CA TRP A 94 3.32 11.29 9.92
C TRP A 94 2.28 11.99 9.03
N GLN A 95 1.57 11.23 8.17
CA GLN A 95 0.50 11.78 7.34
C GLN A 95 -0.66 12.34 8.19
N ALA A 96 -1.05 11.64 9.26
CA ALA A 96 -2.08 12.11 10.17
C ALA A 96 -1.68 13.43 10.85
N GLU A 97 -0.41 13.59 11.21
CA GLU A 97 0.12 14.84 11.77
C GLU A 97 0.00 16.00 10.77
N GLN A 98 0.37 15.78 9.51
CA GLN A 98 0.31 16.84 8.49
C GLN A 98 -1.14 17.27 8.17
N LEU A 99 -2.09 16.33 8.22
CA LEU A 99 -3.49 16.58 7.82
C LEU A 99 -4.37 17.06 8.98
N PHE A 100 -4.13 16.55 10.19
CA PHE A 100 -5.01 16.75 11.36
C PHE A 100 -4.29 17.35 12.57
N GLY A 101 -3.00 17.65 12.45
CA GLY A 101 -2.15 18.12 13.53
C GLY A 101 -1.80 17.03 14.53
N LYS A 102 -1.10 17.43 15.60
CA LYS A 102 -0.58 16.53 16.64
C LYS A 102 -1.65 15.63 17.27
N ALA A 103 -2.83 16.18 17.57
CA ALA A 103 -3.93 15.41 18.18
C ALA A 103 -4.43 14.28 17.26
N GLY A 104 -4.45 14.50 15.94
CA GLY A 104 -4.82 13.44 14.98
C GLY A 104 -3.75 12.35 14.88
N ALA A 105 -2.48 12.73 14.91
CA ALA A 105 -1.35 11.79 14.91
C ALA A 105 -1.37 10.89 16.15
N GLU A 106 -1.59 11.46 17.34
CA GLU A 106 -1.67 10.73 18.60
C GLU A 106 -2.85 9.74 18.63
N ILE A 107 -4.02 10.13 18.09
CA ILE A 107 -5.16 9.22 17.95
C ILE A 107 -4.81 8.04 17.03
N VAL A 108 -4.25 8.32 15.86
CA VAL A 108 -3.87 7.29 14.88
C VAL A 108 -2.83 6.36 15.47
N GLN A 109 -1.78 6.90 16.09
CA GLN A 109 -0.74 6.12 16.76
C GLN A 109 -1.33 5.20 17.84
N LEU A 110 -2.18 5.74 18.73
CA LEU A 110 -2.80 4.94 19.80
C LEU A 110 -3.64 3.77 19.24
N ILE A 111 -4.38 4.01 18.16
CA ILE A 111 -5.17 2.94 17.52
C ILE A 111 -4.24 1.92 16.83
N LEU A 112 -3.15 2.33 16.19
CA LEU A 112 -2.18 1.42 15.57
C LEU A 112 -1.50 0.51 16.61
N ASP A 113 -1.17 1.06 17.78
CA ASP A 113 -0.49 0.35 18.88
C ASP A 113 -1.41 -0.65 19.60
N HIS A 114 -2.73 -0.37 19.65
CA HIS A 114 -3.71 -1.22 20.33
C HIS A 114 -4.64 -2.01 19.40
N GLY A 115 -4.56 -1.79 18.08
CA GLY A 115 -5.43 -2.38 17.07
C GLY A 115 -6.80 -1.69 16.96
N LYS A 116 -7.67 -1.92 17.94
CA LYS A 116 -9.07 -1.44 17.95
C LYS A 116 -9.42 -0.82 19.28
N LEU A 117 -9.99 0.39 19.25
CA LEU A 117 -10.42 1.07 20.46
C LEU A 117 -11.76 1.76 20.23
N ARG A 118 -12.51 1.92 21.33
CA ARG A 118 -13.73 2.74 21.32
C ARG A 118 -13.38 4.20 21.57
N PRO A 119 -14.16 5.16 21.06
CA PRO A 119 -13.97 6.59 21.32
C PRO A 119 -13.71 6.97 22.79
N PRO A 120 -14.49 6.49 23.79
CA PRO A 120 -14.23 6.82 25.19
C PRO A 120 -12.87 6.32 25.69
N ASP A 121 -12.45 5.12 25.26
CA ASP A 121 -11.17 4.55 25.65
C ASP A 121 -10.01 5.38 25.06
N ILE A 122 -10.14 5.84 23.81
CA ILE A 122 -9.16 6.72 23.14
C ILE A 122 -9.03 8.03 23.93
N ILE A 123 -10.16 8.71 24.17
CA ILE A 123 -10.18 10.01 24.84
C ILE A 123 -9.61 9.90 26.25
N SER A 124 -9.98 8.87 27.01
CA SER A 124 -9.50 8.68 28.39
C SER A 124 -7.98 8.49 28.48
N ARG A 125 -7.37 7.80 27.50
CA ARG A 125 -5.93 7.54 27.49
C ARG A 125 -5.13 8.76 27.07
N LEU A 126 -5.61 9.51 26.07
CA LEU A 126 -4.91 10.69 25.56
C LEU A 126 -5.11 11.94 26.44
N SER A 127 -6.23 12.04 27.16
CA SER A 127 -6.51 13.16 28.06
C SER A 127 -6.00 12.97 29.50
N ALA A 128 -5.24 11.91 29.77
CA ALA A 128 -4.74 11.59 31.12
C ALA A 128 -3.96 12.77 31.77
N TYR A 129 -3.28 13.58 30.97
CA TYR A 129 -2.50 14.74 31.45
C TYR A 129 -3.22 16.09 31.30
N ASP A 130 -4.26 16.19 30.46
CA ASP A 130 -5.05 17.41 30.25
C ASP A 130 -6.55 17.08 30.26
N LEU A 131 -7.11 17.07 31.48
CA LEU A 131 -8.49 16.67 31.74
C LEU A 131 -9.53 17.73 31.32
N ILE A 132 -9.11 18.97 31.00
CA ILE A 132 -10.02 20.09 30.76
C ILE A 132 -10.14 20.38 29.26
N LYS A 133 -9.02 20.52 28.55
CA LYS A 133 -9.04 20.85 27.11
C LYS A 133 -8.83 19.62 26.22
N GLY A 134 -8.16 18.60 26.74
CA GLY A 134 -7.87 17.36 26.01
C GLY A 134 -9.12 16.69 25.42
N PRO A 135 -10.17 16.39 26.21
CA PRO A 135 -11.33 15.66 25.70
C PRO A 135 -12.02 16.35 24.52
N ALA A 136 -12.18 17.68 24.58
CA ALA A 136 -12.80 18.45 23.50
C ALA A 136 -11.93 18.45 22.23
N LEU A 137 -10.62 18.63 22.38
CA LEU A 137 -9.65 18.61 21.28
C LEU A 137 -9.64 17.25 20.56
N TYR A 138 -9.49 16.16 21.31
CA TYR A 138 -9.45 14.81 20.73
C TYR A 138 -10.80 14.38 20.17
N SER A 139 -11.92 14.80 20.77
CA SER A 139 -13.25 14.53 20.20
C SER A 139 -13.43 15.21 18.83
N GLN A 140 -12.95 16.46 18.69
CA GLN A 140 -13.00 17.16 17.42
C GLN A 140 -12.07 16.52 16.38
N ALA A 141 -10.85 16.15 16.77
CA ALA A 141 -9.92 15.45 15.88
C ALA A 141 -10.47 14.08 15.44
N LEU A 142 -11.05 13.32 16.38
CA LEU A 142 -11.69 12.03 16.10
C LEU A 142 -12.84 12.17 15.12
N HIS A 143 -13.71 13.16 15.30
CA HIS A 143 -14.79 13.44 14.35
C HIS A 143 -14.24 13.71 12.95
N LYS A 144 -13.19 14.54 12.81
CA LYS A 144 -12.57 14.82 11.50
C LYS A 144 -11.96 13.57 10.86
N LEU A 145 -11.36 12.68 11.66
CA LEU A 145 -10.75 11.44 11.18
C LEU A 145 -11.81 10.44 10.69
N VAL A 146 -12.94 10.32 11.38
CA VAL A 146 -14.06 9.44 10.97
C VAL A 146 -14.76 10.03 9.75
N ASP A 147 -15.07 11.33 9.75
CA ASP A 147 -15.69 12.04 8.62
C ASP A 147 -14.83 11.95 7.34
N GLY A 148 -13.50 12.07 7.49
CA GLY A 148 -12.54 11.89 6.39
C GLY A 148 -12.26 10.44 5.99
N SER A 149 -12.94 9.45 6.59
CA SER A 149 -12.77 8.01 6.35
C SER A 149 -11.36 7.46 6.64
N TYR A 150 -10.59 8.12 7.52
CA TYR A 150 -9.27 7.65 7.98
C TYR A 150 -9.37 6.59 9.08
N LEU A 151 -10.50 6.58 9.79
CA LEU A 151 -10.87 5.54 10.74
C LEU A 151 -12.11 4.83 10.23
N ARG A 152 -12.05 3.50 10.20
CA ARG A 152 -13.18 2.65 9.83
C ARG A 152 -13.68 1.86 11.03
N PRO A 153 -14.99 1.64 11.14
CA PRO A 153 -15.54 0.80 12.19
C PRO A 153 -15.11 -0.66 11.99
N SER A 154 -14.82 -1.35 13.09
CA SER A 154 -14.49 -2.76 13.09
C SER A 154 -15.70 -3.57 13.56
N THR A 155 -16.35 -4.24 12.62
CA THR A 155 -17.47 -5.15 12.87
C THR A 155 -17.00 -6.61 12.93
N VAL A 156 -17.87 -7.54 13.33
CA VAL A 156 -17.58 -8.98 13.28
C VAL A 156 -17.16 -9.42 11.87
N LEU A 157 -17.77 -8.82 10.84
CA LEU A 157 -17.46 -9.08 9.44
C LEU A 157 -16.02 -8.71 9.06
N SER A 158 -15.35 -7.83 9.82
CA SER A 158 -13.95 -7.45 9.59
C SER A 158 -12.93 -8.53 9.99
N HIS A 159 -13.39 -9.61 10.63
CA HIS A 159 -12.56 -10.73 11.06
C HIS A 159 -12.75 -11.99 10.22
N ILE A 160 -13.56 -11.91 9.16
CA ILE A 160 -13.78 -13.02 8.24
C ILE A 160 -13.01 -12.73 6.96
N SER A 161 -12.35 -13.75 6.40
CA SER A 161 -11.63 -13.61 5.14
C SER A 161 -12.56 -13.15 4.02
N PRO A 162 -12.21 -12.09 3.25
CA PRO A 162 -12.97 -11.68 2.07
C PRO A 162 -13.12 -12.80 1.04
N ARG A 163 -12.12 -13.68 0.94
CA ARG A 163 -12.16 -14.86 0.06
C ARG A 163 -13.26 -15.83 0.46
N ASP A 164 -13.41 -16.08 1.76
CA ASP A 164 -14.44 -17.00 2.27
C ASP A 164 -15.85 -16.41 2.08
N LYS A 165 -16.02 -15.10 2.31
CA LYS A 165 -17.28 -14.41 1.99
C LYS A 165 -17.61 -14.53 0.51
N ARG A 166 -16.64 -14.30 -0.37
CA ARG A 166 -16.83 -14.41 -1.82
C ARG A 166 -17.25 -15.82 -2.22
N ILE A 167 -16.56 -16.85 -1.74
CA ILE A 167 -16.90 -18.26 -2.02
C ILE A 167 -18.31 -18.58 -1.53
N ARG A 168 -18.68 -18.14 -0.34
CA ARG A 168 -20.01 -18.35 0.23
C ARG A 168 -21.10 -17.68 -0.62
N TYR A 169 -20.91 -16.41 -0.98
CA TYR A 169 -21.87 -15.68 -1.81
C TYR A 169 -21.98 -16.26 -3.22
N GLU A 170 -20.85 -16.65 -3.83
CA GLU A 170 -20.86 -17.35 -5.12
C GLU A 170 -21.62 -18.68 -5.03
N ALA A 171 -21.48 -19.45 -3.95
CA ALA A 171 -22.21 -20.69 -3.74
C ALA A 171 -23.73 -20.46 -3.55
N GLU A 172 -24.11 -19.45 -2.75
CA GLU A 172 -25.49 -19.05 -2.52
C GLU A 172 -26.18 -18.59 -3.82
N GLU A 173 -25.50 -17.77 -4.63
CA GLU A 173 -26.04 -17.32 -5.93
C GLU A 173 -26.05 -18.43 -6.97
N LYS A 174 -25.04 -19.31 -6.99
CA LYS A 174 -25.00 -20.47 -7.88
C LYS A 174 -26.12 -21.47 -7.59
N ALA A 175 -26.50 -21.64 -6.32
CA ALA A 175 -27.61 -22.50 -5.92
C ALA A 175 -28.98 -22.02 -6.43
N LYS A 176 -29.12 -20.73 -6.78
CA LYS A 176 -30.34 -20.17 -7.38
C LYS A 176 -30.46 -20.44 -8.88
N VAL A 177 -29.36 -20.79 -9.55
CA VAL A 177 -29.36 -21.10 -10.98
C VAL A 177 -29.87 -22.53 -11.16
N SER A 178 -31.00 -22.66 -11.87
CA SER A 178 -31.58 -23.97 -12.19
C SER A 178 -30.81 -24.63 -13.34
N GLY A 179 -30.38 -25.88 -13.15
CA GLY A 179 -29.65 -26.66 -14.15
C GLY A 179 -28.13 -26.44 -14.14
N PHE A 180 -27.46 -26.86 -15.21
CA PHE A 180 -26.00 -26.68 -15.36
C PHE A 180 -25.69 -25.25 -15.81
N PRO A 181 -24.98 -24.43 -15.00
CA PRO A 181 -24.72 -23.04 -15.33
C PRO A 181 -23.81 -22.89 -16.56
N THR A 182 -24.18 -21.99 -17.47
CA THR A 182 -23.33 -21.61 -18.60
C THR A 182 -22.16 -20.71 -18.15
N ALA A 183 -21.10 -20.60 -18.97
CA ALA A 183 -19.94 -19.76 -18.66
C ALA A 183 -20.29 -18.27 -18.46
N LYS A 184 -21.33 -17.78 -19.12
CA LYS A 184 -21.84 -16.41 -18.97
C LYS A 184 -22.56 -16.23 -17.63
N GLU A 185 -23.41 -17.17 -17.26
CA GLU A 185 -24.11 -17.16 -15.96
C GLU A 185 -23.12 -17.27 -14.80
N LEU A 186 -22.07 -18.08 -14.91
CA LEU A 186 -21.01 -18.16 -13.90
C LEU A 186 -20.26 -16.84 -13.73
N ARG A 187 -20.04 -16.07 -14.82
CA ARG A 187 -19.46 -14.72 -14.72
C ARG A 187 -20.41 -13.75 -14.02
N GLN A 188 -21.69 -13.79 -14.36
CA GLN A 188 -22.71 -12.95 -13.71
C GLN A 188 -22.85 -13.27 -12.22
N VAL A 189 -22.83 -14.55 -11.84
CA VAL A 189 -22.84 -14.98 -10.43
C VAL A 189 -21.65 -14.40 -9.67
N LYS A 190 -20.45 -14.42 -10.26
CA LYS A 190 -19.26 -13.81 -9.65
C LYS A 190 -19.39 -12.30 -9.48
N GLU A 191 -19.88 -11.59 -10.50
CA GLU A 191 -20.11 -10.15 -10.43
C GLU A 191 -21.15 -9.76 -9.37
N ILE A 192 -22.24 -10.55 -9.25
CA ILE A 192 -23.26 -10.33 -8.22
C ILE A 192 -22.70 -10.59 -6.82
N ALA A 193 -21.94 -11.68 -6.64
CA ALA A 193 -21.31 -12.00 -5.36
C ALA A 193 -20.31 -10.92 -4.94
N GLU A 194 -19.51 -10.42 -5.88
CA GLU A 194 -18.59 -9.30 -5.62
C GLU A 194 -19.33 -8.00 -5.33
N GLY A 195 -20.40 -7.70 -6.06
CA GLY A 195 -21.26 -6.54 -5.80
C GLY A 195 -21.92 -6.59 -4.42
N ARG A 196 -22.32 -7.77 -3.96
CA ARG A 196 -22.86 -7.97 -2.60
C ARG A 196 -21.79 -7.73 -1.54
N LEU A 197 -20.59 -8.27 -1.72
CA LEU A 197 -19.47 -8.04 -0.81
C LEU A 197 -19.16 -6.54 -0.68
N ARG A 198 -19.12 -5.83 -1.81
CA ARG A 198 -18.87 -4.38 -1.84
C ARG A 198 -19.92 -3.59 -1.07
N ARG A 199 -21.20 -3.89 -1.28
CA ARG A 199 -22.30 -3.22 -0.54
C ARG A 199 -22.22 -3.45 0.96
N GLU A 200 -21.91 -4.68 1.37
CA GLU A 200 -21.76 -5.03 2.78
C GLU A 200 -20.58 -4.28 3.43
N GLU A 201 -19.47 -4.10 2.71
CA GLU A 201 -18.34 -3.29 3.17
C GLU A 201 -18.70 -1.80 3.26
N GLU A 202 -19.37 -1.24 2.25
CA GLU A 202 -19.86 0.15 2.25
C GLU A 202 -20.85 0.40 3.40
N GLU A 203 -21.79 -0.51 3.64
CA GLU A 203 -22.73 -0.45 4.77
C GLU A 203 -22.00 -0.53 6.11
N ALA A 204 -20.99 -1.39 6.23
CA ALA A 204 -20.18 -1.49 7.44
C ALA A 204 -19.47 -0.18 7.76
N GLU A 205 -18.99 0.56 6.76
CA GLU A 205 -18.33 1.86 6.94
C GLU A 205 -19.28 2.96 7.48
N GLN A 206 -20.58 2.88 7.20
CA GLN A 206 -21.57 3.86 7.65
C GLN A 206 -21.98 3.72 9.13
N ILE A 207 -21.66 2.60 9.78
CA ILE A 207 -22.10 2.29 11.16
C ILE A 207 -21.47 3.26 12.19
N GLY A 208 -20.39 3.97 11.86
CA GLY A 208 -19.59 4.77 12.79
C GLY A 208 -20.18 6.12 13.24
N MET A 209 -21.23 6.63 12.59
CA MET A 209 -21.81 7.95 12.90
C MET A 209 -23.25 7.83 13.40
N LYS A 210 -23.55 8.48 14.52
CA LYS A 210 -24.90 8.62 15.08
C LYS A 210 -25.45 10.01 14.80
N ARG A 211 -26.68 10.08 14.27
CA ARG A 211 -27.45 11.32 14.23
C ARG A 211 -27.81 11.72 15.66
N LYS A 212 -27.48 12.95 16.05
CA LYS A 212 -27.82 13.46 17.38
C LYS A 212 -29.35 13.45 17.56
N ALA A 213 -29.85 12.69 18.54
CA ALA A 213 -31.26 12.73 18.90
C ALA A 213 -31.61 14.14 19.40
N LYS A 214 -32.68 14.71 18.84
CA LYS A 214 -33.20 16.02 19.23
C LYS A 214 -34.03 15.84 20.51
N ASP A 215 -33.40 15.97 21.68
CA ASP A 215 -34.15 16.05 22.92
C ASP A 215 -35.06 17.29 22.87
N GLN A 216 -36.36 17.06 22.79
CA GLN A 216 -37.37 18.10 22.73
C GLN A 216 -37.57 18.73 24.13
N ALA A 217 -37.22 20.00 24.27
CA ALA A 217 -37.95 20.94 25.12
C ALA A 217 -38.13 22.24 24.33
N GLY A 218 -39.39 22.67 24.20
CA GLY A 218 -39.89 23.49 23.09
C GLY A 218 -39.21 24.84 22.82
N LYS A 219 -38.98 25.12 21.54
CA LYS A 219 -38.96 26.45 20.91
C LYS A 219 -39.08 26.31 19.38
N PRO A 220 -39.79 27.23 18.68
CA PRO A 220 -40.11 27.07 17.26
C PRO A 220 -38.87 27.32 16.37
N PRO A 221 -38.84 26.78 15.13
CA PRO A 221 -37.62 26.69 14.35
C PRO A 221 -37.33 28.01 13.63
N LYS A 222 -36.23 28.67 13.98
CA LYS A 222 -35.56 29.63 13.09
C LYS A 222 -34.09 29.24 12.93
N ARG A 223 -33.71 29.05 11.67
CA ARG A 223 -32.41 28.65 11.09
C ARG A 223 -32.09 27.15 11.18
N LYS A 224 -31.88 26.56 9.99
CA LYS A 224 -31.30 25.23 9.77
C LYS A 224 -29.95 25.15 10.50
N ALA A 225 -29.94 24.61 11.71
CA ALA A 225 -28.71 24.11 12.32
C ALA A 225 -28.38 22.81 11.59
N LEU A 226 -27.19 22.72 10.98
CA LEU A 226 -26.65 21.47 10.46
C LEU A 226 -26.69 20.44 11.59
N ASP A 227 -27.41 19.33 11.39
CA ASP A 227 -27.32 18.17 12.26
C ASP A 227 -25.84 17.74 12.27
N LYS A 228 -25.17 17.94 13.39
CA LYS A 228 -23.81 17.44 13.58
C LYS A 228 -23.94 15.97 13.91
N ASP A 229 -23.63 15.11 12.95
CA ASP A 229 -23.42 13.68 13.21
C ASP A 229 -22.30 13.55 14.26
N VAL A 230 -22.51 12.68 15.25
CA VAL A 230 -21.57 12.46 16.35
C VAL A 230 -21.02 11.04 16.21
N VAL A 231 -19.73 10.87 16.47
CA VAL A 231 -19.10 9.54 16.44
C VAL A 231 -19.75 8.62 17.49
N ASP A 232 -20.04 7.38 17.11
CA ASP A 232 -20.65 6.42 18.02
C ASP A 232 -19.65 5.87 19.06
N ASP A 233 -19.86 6.21 20.34
CA ASP A 233 -19.04 5.75 21.46
C ASP A 233 -19.02 4.22 21.68
N SER A 234 -19.99 3.49 21.13
CA SER A 234 -20.09 2.03 21.30
C SER A 234 -19.27 1.24 20.27
N VAL A 235 -18.88 1.88 19.17
CA VAL A 235 -18.23 1.23 18.03
C VAL A 235 -16.72 1.18 18.22
N TYR A 236 -16.11 0.05 17.88
CA TYR A 236 -14.66 -0.07 17.82
C TYR A 236 -14.16 0.51 16.50
N PHE A 237 -13.23 1.45 16.57
CA PHE A 237 -12.56 2.01 15.40
C PHE A 237 -11.17 1.41 15.22
N ARG A 238 -10.79 1.29 13.94
CA ARG A 238 -9.45 0.92 13.49
C ARG A 238 -9.01 1.87 12.39
N VAL A 239 -7.71 1.93 12.15
CA VAL A 239 -7.16 2.75 11.06
C VAL A 239 -7.52 2.16 9.70
N ASN A 240 -7.94 3.02 8.78
CA ASN A 240 -8.17 2.68 7.39
C ASN A 240 -6.87 2.85 6.57
N TYR A 241 -6.13 1.75 6.41
CA TYR A 241 -4.85 1.76 5.70
C TYR A 241 -4.99 2.17 4.23
N GLU A 242 -6.10 1.84 3.57
CA GLU A 242 -6.30 2.16 2.16
C GLU A 242 -6.40 3.67 1.94
N ARG A 243 -7.09 4.38 2.82
CA ARG A 243 -7.18 5.84 2.78
C ARG A 243 -5.81 6.52 2.91
N PHE A 244 -4.94 6.03 3.79
CA PHE A 244 -3.57 6.53 3.89
C PHE A 244 -2.71 6.14 2.67
N ASN A 245 -2.88 4.93 2.16
CA ASN A 245 -2.19 4.49 0.95
C ASN A 245 -2.57 5.34 -0.29
N VAL A 246 -3.80 5.88 -0.37
CA VAL A 246 -4.18 6.84 -1.42
C VAL A 246 -3.28 8.08 -1.39
N HIS A 247 -2.93 8.59 -0.21
CA HIS A 247 -1.97 9.70 -0.07
C HIS A 247 -0.56 9.32 -0.52
N ILE A 248 -0.14 8.08 -0.23
CA ILE A 248 1.14 7.53 -0.70
C ILE A 248 1.15 7.49 -2.23
N ARG A 249 0.10 6.95 -2.86
CA ARG A 249 -0.08 6.95 -4.33
C ARG A 249 0.01 8.36 -4.89
N ASN A 250 -0.74 9.30 -4.33
CA ASN A 250 -0.81 10.66 -4.85
C ASN A 250 0.56 11.36 -4.82
N LYS A 251 1.33 11.17 -3.73
CA LYS A 251 2.69 11.68 -3.61
C LYS A 251 3.67 11.03 -4.60
N LEU A 252 3.53 9.72 -4.87
CA LEU A 252 4.33 9.03 -5.88
C LEU A 252 4.03 9.53 -7.29
N ILE A 253 2.76 9.82 -7.59
CA ILE A 253 2.33 10.38 -8.87
C ILE A 253 2.87 11.81 -9.06
N GLU A 254 2.79 12.65 -8.02
CA GLU A 254 3.41 13.97 -8.00
C GLU A 254 4.90 13.88 -8.33
N PHE A 255 5.64 13.04 -7.61
CA PHE A 255 7.07 12.85 -7.83
C PHE A 255 7.40 12.36 -9.25
N ALA A 256 6.59 11.44 -9.79
CA ALA A 256 6.76 10.92 -11.14
C ALA A 256 6.53 11.99 -12.23
N ALA A 257 5.63 12.94 -11.99
CA ALA A 257 5.42 14.09 -12.87
C ALA A 257 6.58 15.08 -12.76
N THR A 258 7.05 15.37 -11.54
CA THR A 258 8.19 16.25 -11.28
C THR A 258 9.46 15.77 -11.97
N GLU A 259 9.78 14.48 -11.88
CA GLU A 259 11.00 13.93 -12.45
C GLU A 259 10.95 13.86 -13.99
N ARG A 260 9.77 13.63 -14.57
CA ARG A 260 9.65 13.55 -16.04
C ARG A 260 9.68 14.92 -16.69
N PHE A 261 8.98 15.89 -16.11
CA PHE A 261 8.76 17.19 -16.74
C PHE A 261 9.52 18.27 -15.98
N ASN A 262 8.97 18.74 -14.86
CA ASN A 262 9.58 19.74 -13.98
C ASN A 262 8.77 19.86 -12.66
N PRO A 263 9.30 20.58 -11.65
CA PRO A 263 8.57 20.84 -10.40
C PRO A 263 7.18 21.44 -10.61
N SER A 264 7.00 22.40 -11.51
CA SER A 264 5.71 23.07 -11.79
C SER A 264 4.64 22.08 -12.28
N ALA A 265 4.98 21.11 -13.13
CA ALA A 265 4.08 20.05 -13.56
C ALA A 265 3.67 19.15 -12.39
N GLY A 266 4.59 18.89 -11.45
CA GLY A 266 4.28 18.22 -10.20
C GLY A 266 3.26 18.98 -9.35
N LEU A 267 3.41 20.31 -9.24
CA LEU A 267 2.45 21.17 -8.52
C LEU A 267 1.05 21.11 -9.14
N VAL A 268 0.95 21.16 -10.47
CA VAL A 268 -0.33 21.07 -11.19
C VAL A 268 -1.00 19.70 -10.96
N ILE A 269 -0.24 18.61 -11.01
CA ILE A 269 -0.74 17.26 -10.71
C ILE A 269 -1.19 17.15 -9.25
N ARG A 270 -0.41 17.69 -8.31
CA ARG A 270 -0.79 17.74 -6.89
C ARG A 270 -2.10 18.47 -6.69
N ALA A 271 -2.30 19.62 -7.34
CA ALA A 271 -3.55 20.38 -7.28
C ALA A 271 -4.73 19.58 -7.87
N ALA A 272 -4.52 18.88 -9.00
CA ALA A 272 -5.53 18.03 -9.61
C ALA A 272 -5.95 16.85 -8.70
N LEU A 273 -4.99 16.23 -8.02
CA LEU A 273 -5.23 15.14 -7.07
C LEU A 273 -5.94 15.65 -5.81
N LYS A 274 -5.51 16.78 -5.24
CA LYS A 274 -6.18 17.42 -4.09
C LYS A 274 -7.63 17.78 -4.38
N ALA A 275 -7.92 18.29 -5.59
CA ALA A 275 -9.29 18.62 -5.99
C ALA A 275 -10.26 17.42 -6.02
N THR A 276 -9.74 16.18 -6.12
CA THR A 276 -10.54 14.95 -6.09
C THR A 276 -10.34 14.11 -4.83
N GLU A 277 -9.47 14.53 -3.91
CA GLU A 277 -8.98 13.71 -2.81
C GLU A 277 -10.09 13.18 -1.89
N ALA A 278 -11.13 13.97 -1.63
CA ALA A 278 -12.27 13.54 -0.80
C ALA A 278 -13.05 12.36 -1.43
N LYS A 279 -13.00 12.20 -2.75
CA LYS A 279 -13.70 11.12 -3.48
C LYS A 279 -12.82 9.91 -3.76
N GLN A 280 -11.50 10.05 -3.59
CA GLN A 280 -10.54 8.96 -3.79
C GLN A 280 -10.54 8.02 -2.59
N VAL A 281 -11.48 7.07 -2.54
CA VAL A 281 -11.57 6.13 -1.42
C VAL A 281 -10.65 4.93 -1.61
N ARG A 282 -10.51 4.43 -2.84
CA ARG A 282 -9.81 3.17 -3.11
C ARG A 282 -8.52 3.33 -3.91
N LEU A 283 -7.61 2.38 -3.72
CA LEU A 283 -6.40 2.26 -4.53
C LEU A 283 -6.66 1.64 -5.90
N THR A 284 -7.65 0.76 -6.00
CA THR A 284 -7.99 0.01 -7.21
C THR A 284 -8.69 0.84 -8.29
N ASP A 285 -9.06 2.08 -7.99
CA ASP A 285 -9.72 2.95 -8.96
C ASP A 285 -8.77 3.25 -10.14
N VAL A 286 -9.29 3.10 -11.37
CA VAL A 286 -8.48 3.23 -12.60
C VAL A 286 -8.07 4.67 -12.89
N ARG A 287 -8.93 5.63 -12.51
CA ARG A 287 -8.77 7.07 -12.76
C ARG A 287 -9.54 7.90 -11.73
N THR A 288 -9.20 9.17 -11.62
CA THR A 288 -9.96 10.10 -10.77
C THR A 288 -11.34 10.39 -11.34
N ASP A 289 -12.24 10.87 -10.48
CA ASP A 289 -13.44 11.57 -10.93
C ASP A 289 -13.08 12.79 -11.79
N PRO A 290 -13.92 13.14 -12.78
CA PRO A 290 -13.70 14.33 -13.60
C PRO A 290 -13.74 15.62 -12.77
N THR A 291 -12.69 16.44 -12.88
CA THR A 291 -12.61 17.79 -12.30
C THR A 291 -12.50 18.88 -13.35
N SER A 292 -13.03 20.05 -13.02
CA SER A 292 -12.91 21.23 -13.89
C SER A 292 -11.57 21.93 -13.65
N PHE A 293 -11.07 22.65 -14.65
CA PHE A 293 -9.91 23.54 -14.52
C PHE A 293 -10.07 24.56 -13.37
N ALA A 294 -11.29 25.04 -13.13
CA ALA A 294 -11.57 26.00 -12.05
C ALA A 294 -11.30 25.38 -10.67
N ASN A 295 -11.73 24.14 -10.43
CA ASN A 295 -11.50 23.47 -9.15
C ASN A 295 -10.01 23.18 -8.93
N ILE A 296 -9.26 22.88 -9.99
CA ILE A 296 -7.81 22.68 -9.92
C ILE A 296 -7.11 24.01 -9.59
N ALA A 297 -7.51 25.11 -10.24
CA ALA A 297 -6.96 26.43 -9.99
C ALA A 297 -7.18 26.90 -8.54
N MET A 298 -8.31 26.55 -7.92
CA MET A 298 -8.57 26.85 -6.50
C MET A 298 -7.64 26.13 -5.52
N GLN A 299 -6.93 25.08 -5.95
CA GLN A 299 -6.01 24.31 -5.10
C GLN A 299 -4.54 24.71 -5.28
N LEU A 300 -4.26 25.64 -6.21
CA LEU A 300 -2.93 26.23 -6.38
C LEU A 300 -2.77 27.40 -5.41
N SER A 301 -1.60 27.54 -4.79
CA SER A 301 -1.28 28.72 -3.99
C SER A 301 -1.02 29.91 -4.90
N ASP A 302 -1.30 31.13 -4.42
CA ASP A 302 -0.89 32.36 -5.13
C ASP A 302 0.65 32.50 -5.19
N ASP A 303 1.36 31.82 -4.29
CA ASP A 303 2.84 31.76 -4.24
C ASP A 303 3.46 30.78 -5.26
N ASP A 304 2.66 29.91 -5.90
CA ASP A 304 3.18 28.92 -6.85
C ASP A 304 3.46 29.59 -8.21
N ASP A 305 4.72 29.94 -8.49
CA ASP A 305 5.11 30.49 -9.81
C ASP A 305 5.23 29.38 -10.87
N LEU A 306 4.17 29.23 -11.67
CA LEU A 306 4.14 28.29 -12.79
C LEU A 306 4.98 28.74 -14.00
N SER A 307 5.44 29.99 -14.03
CA SER A 307 6.16 30.54 -15.19
C SER A 307 7.59 30.01 -15.32
N GLU A 308 8.21 29.56 -14.22
CA GLU A 308 9.57 29.01 -14.23
C GLU A 308 9.70 27.73 -15.07
N GLY A 309 8.62 26.97 -15.20
CA GLY A 309 8.62 25.68 -15.87
C GLY A 309 8.35 25.73 -17.39
N LEU A 310 8.07 26.90 -17.97
CA LEU A 310 7.72 27.02 -19.39
C LEU A 310 8.53 28.12 -20.08
N VAL A 311 8.95 27.87 -21.32
CA VAL A 311 9.60 28.88 -22.16
C VAL A 311 8.54 29.80 -22.74
N ILE A 312 8.35 30.97 -22.13
CA ILE A 312 7.37 31.95 -22.57
C ILE A 312 8.02 32.83 -23.66
N GLN A 313 7.54 32.71 -24.91
CA GLN A 313 8.05 33.48 -26.05
C GLN A 313 7.60 34.97 -26.05
N SER A 314 6.66 35.33 -25.18
CA SER A 314 6.07 36.66 -25.03
C SER A 314 6.66 37.41 -23.83
N SER A 315 6.89 38.73 -23.97
CA SER A 315 7.34 39.57 -22.84
C SER A 315 6.27 39.76 -21.75
N LYS A 316 5.01 39.44 -22.03
CA LYS A 316 3.91 39.45 -21.05
C LYS A 316 3.80 38.09 -20.38
N LYS A 317 3.92 38.06 -19.05
CA LYS A 317 3.64 36.87 -18.24
C LYS A 317 2.15 36.48 -18.40
N PRO A 318 1.84 35.30 -18.95
CA PRO A 318 0.47 34.80 -19.00
C PRO A 318 -0.06 34.52 -17.59
N SER A 319 -1.38 34.44 -17.43
CA SER A 319 -1.99 34.15 -16.13
C SER A 319 -1.70 32.70 -15.69
N ASN A 320 -1.61 32.47 -14.37
CA ASN A 320 -1.42 31.13 -13.80
C ASN A 320 -2.45 30.12 -14.30
N THR A 321 -3.69 30.54 -14.54
CA THR A 321 -4.73 29.67 -15.12
C THR A 321 -4.42 29.27 -16.57
N SER A 322 -3.79 30.14 -17.36
CA SER A 322 -3.36 29.79 -18.73
C SER A 322 -2.19 28.81 -18.71
N LEU A 323 -1.17 29.09 -17.89
CA LEU A 323 -0.01 28.22 -17.70
C LEU A 323 -0.42 26.83 -17.20
N MET A 324 -1.37 26.78 -16.25
CA MET A 324 -1.94 25.52 -15.77
C MET A 324 -2.60 24.71 -16.90
N ARG A 325 -3.33 25.36 -17.83
CA ARG A 325 -3.93 24.65 -18.97
C ARG A 325 -2.86 24.10 -19.91
N GLU A 326 -1.79 24.84 -20.15
CA GLU A 326 -0.65 24.38 -20.95
C GLU A 326 0.04 23.17 -20.31
N PHE A 327 0.30 23.22 -18.99
CA PHE A 327 0.82 22.06 -18.26
C PHE A 327 -0.11 20.86 -18.33
N LEU A 328 -1.42 21.05 -18.16
CA LEU A 328 -2.40 19.96 -18.26
C LEU A 328 -2.44 19.36 -19.68
N ALA A 329 -2.23 20.17 -20.72
CA ALA A 329 -2.11 19.68 -22.10
C ALA A 329 -0.84 18.84 -22.30
N ILE A 330 0.30 19.27 -21.76
CA ILE A 330 1.57 18.51 -21.78
C ILE A 330 1.41 17.19 -21.00
N LEU A 331 0.78 17.24 -19.82
CA LEU A 331 0.50 16.06 -19.00
C LEU A 331 -0.46 15.08 -19.68
N ALA A 332 -1.33 15.58 -20.56
CA ALA A 332 -2.18 14.79 -21.45
C ALA A 332 -1.46 14.31 -22.73
N SER A 333 -0.16 14.58 -22.87
CA SER A 333 0.65 14.22 -24.03
C SER A 333 0.11 14.79 -25.36
N ALA A 334 -0.46 16.00 -25.32
CA ALA A 334 -0.92 16.71 -26.52
C ALA A 334 0.23 17.07 -27.48
N ASP A 335 1.45 17.16 -26.96
CA ASP A 335 2.70 17.36 -27.69
C ASP A 335 3.15 16.11 -28.47
N ASN A 336 2.78 14.91 -27.99
CA ASN A 336 3.11 13.63 -28.60
C ASN A 336 1.86 12.73 -28.73
N PRO A 337 0.98 12.97 -29.70
CA PRO A 337 -0.28 12.23 -29.87
C PRO A 337 -0.10 10.81 -30.45
N THR A 338 1.08 10.21 -30.31
CA THR A 338 1.34 8.83 -30.71
C THR A 338 0.72 7.84 -29.72
N PRO A 339 0.50 6.57 -30.09
CA PRO A 339 0.10 5.53 -29.14
C PRO A 339 1.06 5.44 -27.94
N ALA A 340 2.36 5.61 -28.16
CA ALA A 340 3.37 5.63 -27.11
C ALA A 340 3.23 6.85 -26.18
N GLY A 341 2.91 8.04 -26.73
CA GLY A 341 2.63 9.22 -25.92
C GLY A 341 1.36 9.06 -25.07
N ARG A 342 0.28 8.52 -25.65
CA ARG A 342 -0.96 8.21 -24.90
C ARG A 342 -0.73 7.17 -23.80
N ALA A 343 0.09 6.15 -24.03
CA ALA A 343 0.48 5.19 -23.00
C ALA A 343 1.34 5.81 -21.88
N ALA A 344 1.74 7.07 -22.03
CA ALA A 344 2.57 7.80 -21.10
C ALA A 344 1.89 9.05 -20.53
N SER A 345 0.60 9.26 -20.81
CA SER A 345 -0.17 10.40 -20.29
C SER A 345 -0.43 10.24 -18.80
N PHE A 346 -0.30 11.33 -18.06
CA PHE A 346 -0.71 11.39 -16.65
C PHE A 346 -2.19 11.72 -16.51
N VAL A 347 -2.74 12.44 -17.49
CA VAL A 347 -4.06 13.06 -17.42
C VAL A 347 -4.80 12.83 -18.72
N SER A 348 -6.10 12.58 -18.64
CA SER A 348 -7.01 12.67 -19.78
C SER A 348 -7.84 13.95 -19.69
N ALA A 349 -7.92 14.69 -20.79
CA ALA A 349 -8.68 15.93 -20.90
C ALA A 349 -9.84 15.75 -21.90
N ASN A 350 -11.07 15.83 -21.39
CA ASN A 350 -12.29 15.73 -22.19
C ASN A 350 -13.01 17.09 -22.15
N GLY A 351 -12.64 17.98 -23.06
CA GLY A 351 -13.17 19.35 -23.12
C GLY A 351 -12.76 20.16 -21.89
N SER A 352 -13.72 20.52 -21.03
CA SER A 352 -13.48 21.31 -19.81
C SER A 352 -13.15 20.48 -18.56
N LYS A 353 -13.17 19.14 -18.68
CA LYS A 353 -12.96 18.20 -17.58
C LYS A 353 -11.64 17.44 -17.72
N VAL A 354 -11.02 17.17 -16.58
CA VAL A 354 -9.70 16.58 -16.43
C VAL A 354 -9.80 15.38 -15.50
N GLN A 355 -9.14 14.27 -15.84
CA GLN A 355 -9.02 13.08 -15.00
C GLN A 355 -7.56 12.63 -14.93
N VAL A 356 -7.08 12.23 -13.76
CA VAL A 356 -5.74 11.64 -13.61
C VAL A 356 -5.85 10.13 -13.82
N GLU A 357 -5.01 9.57 -14.69
CA GLU A 357 -5.05 8.16 -15.10
C GLU A 357 -4.15 7.30 -14.20
N PHE A 358 -4.71 6.75 -13.12
CA PHE A 358 -3.95 5.99 -12.12
C PHE A 358 -3.32 4.73 -12.69
N ASP A 359 -4.06 3.96 -13.48
CA ASP A 359 -3.58 2.69 -14.01
C ASP A 359 -2.41 2.85 -15.00
N ILE A 360 -2.47 3.87 -15.87
CA ILE A 360 -1.38 4.17 -16.82
C ILE A 360 -0.11 4.56 -16.04
N ILE A 361 -0.25 5.44 -15.05
CA ILE A 361 0.87 5.88 -14.22
C ILE A 361 1.43 4.72 -13.39
N ALA A 362 0.57 3.89 -12.80
CA ALA A 362 0.97 2.73 -12.01
C ALA A 362 1.72 1.69 -12.84
N ARG A 363 1.26 1.38 -14.07
CA ARG A 363 1.98 0.52 -15.01
C ARG A 363 3.37 1.07 -15.35
N ARG A 364 3.48 2.38 -15.53
CA ARG A 364 4.77 3.04 -15.80
C ARG A 364 5.71 3.04 -14.60
N LEU A 365 5.21 3.30 -13.39
CA LEU A 365 5.99 3.21 -12.16
C LEU A 365 6.52 1.79 -11.96
N ARG A 366 5.69 0.78 -12.21
CA ARG A 366 6.10 -0.63 -12.17
C ARG A 366 7.21 -0.93 -13.17
N ARG A 367 7.03 -0.54 -14.43
CA ARG A 367 8.07 -0.67 -15.48
C ARG A 367 9.38 -0.01 -15.05
N ARG A 368 9.31 1.18 -14.45
CA ARG A 368 10.49 1.89 -13.95
C ARG A 368 11.22 1.12 -12.84
N VAL A 369 10.50 0.50 -11.90
CA VAL A 369 11.12 -0.34 -10.85
C VAL A 369 11.84 -1.52 -11.49
N LEU A 370 11.22 -2.21 -12.46
CA LEU A 370 11.84 -3.32 -13.18
C LEU A 370 13.09 -2.87 -13.95
N GLU A 371 13.02 -1.73 -14.64
CA GLU A 371 14.16 -1.15 -15.36
C GLU A 371 15.29 -0.72 -14.42
N ALA A 372 14.98 -0.22 -13.22
CA ALA A 372 15.99 0.14 -12.22
C ALA A 372 16.75 -1.09 -11.73
N ILE A 373 16.04 -2.19 -11.44
CA ILE A 373 16.64 -3.47 -11.05
C ILE A 373 17.48 -4.04 -12.20
N ALA A 374 16.97 -4.01 -13.44
CA ALA A 374 17.72 -4.45 -14.60
C ALA A 374 19.00 -3.63 -14.80
N ARG A 375 18.95 -2.31 -14.56
CA ARG A 375 20.14 -1.43 -14.63
C ARG A 375 21.18 -1.79 -13.58
N GLU A 376 20.75 -2.00 -12.35
CA GLU A 376 21.66 -2.28 -11.24
C GLU A 376 22.37 -3.64 -11.40
N ARG A 377 21.68 -4.65 -11.97
CA ARG A 377 22.24 -6.00 -12.15
C ARG A 377 22.97 -6.21 -13.48
N HIS A 378 22.49 -5.61 -14.56
CA HIS A 378 22.93 -5.91 -15.93
C HIS A 378 23.41 -4.68 -16.71
N GLY A 379 23.48 -3.51 -16.07
CA GLY A 379 23.93 -2.26 -16.69
C GLY A 379 22.97 -1.70 -17.74
N ASP A 380 23.41 -0.67 -18.47
CA ASP A 380 22.57 0.03 -19.45
C ASP A 380 22.23 -0.83 -20.68
N ASP A 381 23.13 -1.75 -21.05
CA ASP A 381 22.90 -2.72 -22.12
C ASP A 381 21.75 -3.68 -21.78
N GLY A 382 21.67 -4.12 -20.52
CA GLY A 382 20.58 -4.97 -20.04
C GLY A 382 19.24 -4.25 -20.06
N VAL A 383 19.21 -2.97 -19.65
CA VAL A 383 18.01 -2.13 -19.74
C VAL A 383 17.60 -1.90 -21.18
N ARG A 384 18.56 -1.72 -22.10
CA ARG A 384 18.26 -1.56 -23.53
C ARG A 384 17.53 -2.79 -24.08
N ILE A 385 18.04 -3.99 -23.81
CA ILE A 385 17.37 -5.24 -24.21
C ILE A 385 16.00 -5.37 -23.54
N PHE A 386 15.92 -5.08 -22.24
CA PHE A 386 14.67 -5.19 -21.49
C PHE A 386 13.57 -4.27 -22.03
N ARG A 387 13.91 -2.99 -22.30
CA ARG A 387 12.99 -2.01 -22.91
C ARG A 387 12.56 -2.43 -24.31
N LEU A 388 13.51 -2.91 -25.12
CA LEU A 388 13.22 -3.39 -26.46
C LEU A 388 12.18 -4.52 -26.41
N LEU A 389 12.42 -5.55 -25.59
CA LEU A 389 11.51 -6.69 -25.45
C LEU A 389 10.13 -6.29 -24.88
N LEU A 390 10.06 -5.30 -24.00
CA LEU A 390 8.79 -4.77 -23.50
C LEU A 390 7.97 -4.06 -24.58
N ASP A 391 8.63 -3.34 -25.49
CA ASP A 391 7.94 -2.52 -26.49
C ASP A 391 7.57 -3.32 -27.75
N THR A 392 8.42 -4.28 -28.17
CA THR A 392 8.20 -5.08 -29.39
C THR A 392 7.59 -6.46 -29.11
N GLY A 393 7.66 -6.94 -27.88
CA GLY A 393 7.24 -8.30 -27.51
C GLY A 393 8.31 -9.36 -27.79
N LYS A 394 7.88 -10.49 -28.37
CA LYS A 394 8.71 -11.69 -28.56
C LYS A 394 9.70 -11.51 -29.71
N MET A 395 10.99 -11.73 -29.44
CA MET A 395 12.06 -11.53 -30.44
C MET A 395 13.10 -12.65 -30.44
N ASP A 396 13.74 -12.89 -31.58
CA ASP A 396 14.92 -13.78 -31.65
C ASP A 396 16.22 -13.03 -31.32
N GLU A 397 17.29 -13.78 -31.00
CA GLU A 397 18.60 -13.21 -30.63
C GLU A 397 19.17 -12.28 -31.73
N LYS A 398 18.99 -12.65 -33.01
CA LYS A 398 19.51 -11.86 -34.13
C LYS A 398 18.76 -10.55 -34.31
N GLN A 399 17.43 -10.53 -34.13
CA GLN A 399 16.66 -9.29 -34.14
C GLN A 399 17.05 -8.39 -32.96
N ILE A 400 17.24 -8.96 -31.76
CA ILE A 400 17.67 -8.19 -30.58
C ILE A 400 19.02 -7.52 -30.84
N SER A 401 20.01 -8.26 -31.37
CA SER A 401 21.31 -7.69 -31.74
C SER A 401 21.18 -6.60 -32.80
N LYS A 402 20.38 -6.82 -33.84
CA LYS A 402 20.22 -5.87 -34.95
C LYS A 402 19.52 -4.57 -34.50
N ILE A 403 18.40 -4.67 -33.77
CA ILE A 403 17.63 -3.50 -33.34
C ILE A 403 18.30 -2.82 -32.14
N GLY A 404 18.85 -3.60 -31.21
CA GLY A 404 19.59 -3.09 -30.05
C GLY A 404 20.96 -2.51 -30.38
N MET A 405 21.44 -2.66 -31.63
CA MET A 405 22.76 -2.23 -32.09
C MET A 405 23.90 -2.79 -31.23
N MET A 406 23.81 -4.07 -30.88
CA MET A 406 24.77 -4.77 -30.02
C MET A 406 25.37 -5.97 -30.77
N ALA A 407 26.60 -6.36 -30.48
CA ALA A 407 27.18 -7.54 -31.09
C ALA A 407 26.55 -8.82 -30.53
N ASN A 408 26.26 -9.81 -31.39
CA ASN A 408 25.68 -11.10 -30.97
C ASN A 408 26.47 -11.79 -29.84
N LYS A 409 27.80 -11.65 -29.83
CA LYS A 409 28.68 -12.20 -28.79
C LYS A 409 28.40 -11.64 -27.39
N ASP A 410 27.88 -10.43 -27.30
CA ASP A 410 27.62 -9.72 -26.04
C ASP A 410 26.15 -9.88 -25.62
N VAL A 411 25.22 -9.97 -26.60
CA VAL A 411 23.78 -10.16 -26.37
C VAL A 411 23.48 -11.52 -25.71
N ARG A 412 24.09 -12.62 -26.19
CA ARG A 412 23.76 -13.96 -25.71
C ARG A 412 24.07 -14.18 -24.22
N PRO A 413 25.28 -13.82 -23.70
CA PRO A 413 25.54 -13.89 -22.26
C PRO A 413 24.55 -13.05 -21.45
N LEU A 414 24.23 -11.85 -21.96
CA LEU A 414 23.32 -10.92 -21.28
C LEU A 414 21.90 -11.50 -21.16
N LEU A 415 21.34 -12.04 -22.26
CA LEU A 415 20.05 -12.72 -22.27
C LEU A 415 20.03 -13.91 -21.31
N THR A 416 21.10 -14.70 -21.29
CA THR A 416 21.21 -15.86 -20.37
C THR A 416 21.19 -15.40 -18.91
N SER A 417 21.96 -14.35 -18.57
CA SER A 417 22.01 -13.80 -17.22
C SER A 417 20.68 -13.19 -16.77
N MET A 418 20.01 -12.42 -17.65
CA MET A 418 18.70 -11.82 -17.37
C MET A 418 17.60 -12.89 -17.22
N SER A 419 17.73 -14.02 -17.92
CA SER A 419 16.80 -15.13 -17.80
C SER A 419 16.97 -15.91 -16.49
N ALA A 420 18.22 -16.08 -16.03
CA ALA A 420 18.51 -16.66 -14.72
C ALA A 420 17.87 -15.84 -13.58
N ASP A 421 17.88 -14.50 -13.73
CA ASP A 421 17.23 -13.57 -12.80
C ASP A 421 15.70 -13.46 -12.98
N SER A 422 15.11 -14.24 -13.90
CA SER A 422 13.67 -14.22 -14.22
C SER A 422 13.12 -12.86 -14.69
N LEU A 423 13.99 -11.98 -15.19
CA LEU A 423 13.57 -10.72 -15.84
C LEU A 423 13.02 -10.98 -17.25
N ILE A 424 13.60 -11.96 -17.95
CA ILE A 424 13.16 -12.39 -19.27
C ILE A 424 12.92 -13.90 -19.29
N SER A 425 12.04 -14.33 -20.20
CA SER A 425 11.70 -15.73 -20.41
C SER A 425 11.95 -16.13 -21.86
N LEU A 426 12.17 -17.43 -22.06
CA LEU A 426 12.39 -18.06 -23.35
C LEU A 426 11.16 -18.84 -23.76
N GLN A 427 10.63 -18.56 -24.95
CA GLN A 427 9.56 -19.35 -25.56
C GLN A 427 10.12 -20.18 -26.70
N GLU A 428 9.93 -21.49 -26.58
CA GLU A 428 10.29 -22.47 -27.62
C GLU A 428 9.10 -22.67 -28.55
N VAL A 429 9.31 -22.46 -29.85
CA VAL A 429 8.30 -22.67 -30.88
C VAL A 429 8.80 -23.76 -31.84
N PRO A 430 8.23 -24.98 -31.79
CA PRO A 430 8.69 -26.08 -32.63
C PRO A 430 8.19 -25.92 -34.08
N LYS A 431 9.07 -26.14 -35.06
CA LYS A 431 8.69 -26.18 -36.48
C LYS A 431 8.07 -27.52 -36.89
N SER A 432 8.36 -28.59 -36.16
CA SER A 432 7.86 -29.95 -36.40
C SER A 432 7.32 -30.56 -35.10
N ALA A 433 6.40 -31.53 -35.23
CA ALA A 433 5.77 -32.19 -34.10
C ALA A 433 6.78 -32.84 -33.12
N ASP A 434 7.92 -33.28 -33.66
CA ASP A 434 8.98 -33.97 -32.90
C ASP A 434 9.73 -33.08 -31.90
N ARG A 435 9.45 -31.76 -31.85
CA ARG A 435 10.08 -30.79 -30.94
C ARG A 435 11.61 -30.96 -30.86
N ASN A 436 12.27 -31.09 -32.01
CA ASN A 436 13.73 -31.18 -32.07
C ASN A 436 14.34 -29.78 -31.92
N PRO A 437 15.29 -29.54 -30.98
CA PRO A 437 15.93 -28.24 -30.74
C PRO A 437 16.51 -27.56 -32.00
N THR A 438 17.05 -28.35 -32.93
CA THR A 438 17.60 -27.83 -34.21
C THR A 438 16.53 -27.23 -35.13
N ARG A 439 15.27 -27.64 -34.94
CA ARG A 439 14.09 -27.18 -35.67
C ARG A 439 13.15 -26.38 -34.76
N MET A 440 13.67 -25.74 -33.72
CA MET A 440 12.92 -24.79 -32.90
C MET A 440 13.29 -23.35 -33.20
N PHE A 441 12.33 -22.45 -33.00
CA PHE A 441 12.61 -21.04 -32.77
C PHE A 441 12.65 -20.77 -31.28
N TYR A 442 13.61 -19.95 -30.88
CA TYR A 442 13.80 -19.50 -29.51
C TYR A 442 13.50 -18.00 -29.46
N LEU A 443 12.38 -17.63 -28.86
CA LEU A 443 11.92 -16.26 -28.76
C LEU A 443 12.03 -15.78 -27.32
N TRP A 444 12.79 -14.72 -27.11
CA TRP A 444 12.93 -14.04 -25.83
C TRP A 444 11.80 -13.03 -25.65
N TYR A 445 11.27 -12.94 -24.44
CA TYR A 445 10.22 -11.98 -24.10
C TYR A 445 10.25 -11.66 -22.60
N VAL A 446 9.57 -10.58 -22.21
CA VAL A 446 9.40 -10.21 -20.81
C VAL A 446 8.04 -10.73 -20.33
N ASP A 447 8.07 -11.67 -19.39
CA ASP A 447 6.89 -12.05 -18.62
C ASP A 447 6.78 -11.13 -17.41
N LEU A 448 5.97 -10.08 -17.54
CA LEU A 448 5.80 -9.07 -16.50
C LEU A 448 5.28 -9.67 -15.19
N GLN A 449 4.39 -10.66 -15.26
CA GLN A 449 3.80 -11.26 -14.07
C GLN A 449 4.86 -12.06 -13.32
N LYS A 450 5.59 -12.94 -14.03
CA LYS A 450 6.68 -13.71 -13.43
C LYS A 450 7.77 -12.81 -12.86
N ALA A 451 8.21 -11.80 -13.61
CA ALA A 451 9.23 -10.86 -13.16
C ALA A 451 8.79 -10.12 -11.89
N CYS A 452 7.55 -9.62 -11.84
CA CYS A 452 7.04 -8.92 -10.66
C CYS A 452 6.95 -9.84 -9.44
N VAL A 453 6.48 -11.08 -9.58
CA VAL A 453 6.37 -12.03 -8.46
C VAL A 453 7.75 -12.37 -7.90
N VAL A 454 8.72 -12.69 -8.76
CA VAL A 454 10.09 -13.03 -8.32
C VAL A 454 10.79 -11.83 -7.67
N ILE A 455 10.61 -10.63 -8.21
CA ILE A 455 11.18 -9.42 -7.61
C ILE A 455 10.52 -9.12 -6.28
N LEU A 456 9.20 -9.25 -6.17
CA LEU A 456 8.47 -9.00 -4.93
C LEU A 456 8.88 -9.98 -3.81
N ASP A 457 9.09 -11.26 -4.12
CA ASP A 457 9.67 -12.26 -3.21
C ASP A 457 11.07 -11.82 -2.72
N ASN A 458 11.94 -11.40 -3.64
CA ASN A 458 13.27 -10.87 -3.29
C ASN A 458 13.20 -9.59 -2.43
N LEU A 459 12.22 -8.71 -2.66
CA LEU A 459 12.02 -7.51 -1.84
C LEU A 459 11.55 -7.87 -0.43
N TYR A 460 10.65 -8.86 -0.27
CA TYR A 460 10.26 -9.35 1.05
C TYR A 460 11.40 -10.01 1.81
N LYS A 461 12.22 -10.81 1.12
CA LYS A 461 13.47 -11.34 1.68
C LYS A 461 14.40 -10.22 2.14
N THR A 462 14.51 -9.15 1.34
CA THR A 462 15.32 -7.98 1.67
C THR A 462 14.80 -7.26 2.92
N LEU A 463 13.49 -7.01 3.01
CA LEU A 463 12.85 -6.45 4.21
C LEU A 463 13.08 -7.32 5.44
N TYR A 464 12.95 -8.64 5.30
CA TYR A 464 13.24 -9.59 6.38
C TYR A 464 14.70 -9.49 6.83
N ASN A 465 15.65 -9.46 5.90
CA ASN A 465 17.08 -9.34 6.21
C ASN A 465 17.41 -8.01 6.90
N ILE A 466 16.77 -6.90 6.50
CA ILE A 466 16.93 -5.59 7.15
C ILE A 466 16.41 -5.66 8.60
N ALA A 467 15.23 -6.24 8.81
CA ALA A 467 14.64 -6.40 10.14
C ALA A 467 15.48 -7.32 11.04
N MET A 468 16.00 -8.42 10.49
CA MET A 468 16.94 -9.32 11.17
C MET A 468 18.22 -8.61 11.54
N ARG A 469 18.80 -7.82 10.62
CA ARG A 469 20.04 -7.08 10.88
C ARG A 469 19.83 -6.04 11.98
N ARG A 470 18.74 -5.27 11.92
CA ARG A 470 18.37 -4.30 12.96
C ARG A 470 18.32 -4.96 14.33
N ARG A 471 17.63 -6.10 14.43
CA ARG A 471 17.54 -6.87 15.67
C ARG A 471 18.89 -7.39 16.16
N ALA A 472 19.70 -7.96 15.28
CA ALA A 472 21.00 -8.51 15.66
C ALA A 472 21.95 -7.44 16.21
N GLU A 473 21.88 -6.21 15.65
CA GLU A 473 22.66 -5.07 16.13
C GLU A 473 22.10 -4.50 17.45
N GLU A 474 20.78 -4.56 17.66
CA GLU A 474 20.13 -4.17 18.92
C GLU A 474 20.44 -5.17 20.06
N GLU A 475 20.54 -6.45 19.73
CA GLU A 475 20.83 -7.54 20.67
C GLU A 475 22.33 -7.69 20.99
N GLU A 476 23.21 -6.90 20.35
CA GLU A 476 24.64 -6.86 20.69
C GLU A 476 24.81 -6.52 22.18
N PRO A 477 25.60 -7.27 22.98
CA PRO A 477 25.57 -7.19 24.44
C PRO A 477 25.89 -5.79 24.98
N VAL A 478 26.81 -5.06 24.32
CA VAL A 478 27.17 -3.69 24.71
C VAL A 478 26.02 -2.73 24.42
N VAL A 479 25.45 -2.79 23.21
CA VAL A 479 24.33 -1.92 22.81
C VAL A 479 23.11 -2.20 23.67
N LYS A 480 22.76 -3.48 23.85
CA LYS A 480 21.64 -3.92 24.68
C LYS A 480 21.75 -3.42 26.11
N ALA A 481 22.93 -3.55 26.74
CA ALA A 481 23.14 -3.05 28.11
C ALA A 481 22.95 -1.53 28.20
N VAL A 482 23.42 -0.78 27.20
CA VAL A 482 23.22 0.68 27.12
C VAL A 482 21.75 1.04 26.90
N LEU A 483 21.03 0.30 26.05
CA LEU A 483 19.60 0.50 25.81
C LEU A 483 18.75 0.18 27.05
N GLU A 484 19.03 -0.93 27.74
CA GLU A 484 18.37 -1.27 29.01
C GLU A 484 18.66 -0.21 30.08
N LYS A 485 19.90 0.31 30.13
CA LYS A 485 20.25 1.42 31.02
C LYS A 485 19.46 2.69 30.69
N ARG A 486 19.30 3.03 29.41
CA ARG A 486 18.54 4.19 28.92
C ARG A 486 17.04 4.07 29.18
N GLN A 487 16.47 2.86 29.09
CA GLN A 487 15.05 2.63 29.33
C GLN A 487 14.60 2.91 30.76
N ARG A 488 15.53 3.02 31.72
CA ARG A 488 15.21 3.42 33.09
C ARG A 488 14.78 4.89 33.12
N SER A 489 13.66 5.17 33.79
CA SER A 489 13.01 6.48 33.78
C SER A 489 13.91 7.61 34.27
N ASP A 490 14.77 7.34 35.26
CA ASP A 490 15.80 8.26 35.78
C ASP A 490 16.85 8.62 34.72
N VAL A 491 17.33 7.62 33.97
CA VAL A 491 18.35 7.82 32.92
C VAL A 491 17.78 8.50 31.68
N SER A 492 16.55 8.20 31.30
CA SER A 492 15.89 8.81 30.12
C SER A 492 15.66 10.32 30.27
N GLN A 493 15.53 10.82 31.50
CA GLN A 493 15.31 12.24 31.78
C GLN A 493 16.62 13.03 31.80
N ASP A 494 17.72 12.40 32.22
CA ASP A 494 19.06 13.02 32.36
C ASP A 494 20.15 12.21 31.64
N GLU A 495 19.97 11.97 30.33
CA GLU A 495 20.87 11.14 29.51
C GLU A 495 22.32 11.66 29.53
N GLU A 496 22.53 12.98 29.52
CA GLU A 496 23.86 13.59 29.44
C GLU A 496 24.74 13.36 30.69
N ARG A 497 24.10 13.27 31.87
CA ARG A 497 24.80 13.12 33.15
C ARG A 497 24.94 11.67 33.57
N LEU A 498 23.95 10.83 33.28
CA LEU A 498 23.86 9.45 33.76
C LEU A 498 24.51 8.42 32.83
N LEU A 499 24.72 8.78 31.55
CA LEU A 499 25.49 7.98 30.61
C LEU A 499 26.94 8.46 30.53
N THR A 500 27.86 7.50 30.66
CA THR A 500 29.28 7.73 30.43
C THR A 500 29.52 8.14 28.97
N ARG A 501 30.67 8.78 28.71
CA ARG A 501 31.03 9.21 27.35
C ARG A 501 31.02 8.04 26.35
N ASN A 502 31.56 6.89 26.73
CA ASN A 502 31.60 5.71 25.86
C ASN A 502 30.19 5.17 25.58
N GLU A 503 29.30 5.14 26.58
CA GLU A 503 27.90 4.70 26.38
C GLU A 503 27.15 5.66 25.43
N ARG A 504 27.41 6.97 25.52
CA ARG A 504 26.85 7.97 24.60
C ARG A 504 27.37 7.80 23.17
N GLU A 505 28.65 7.53 22.99
CA GLU A 505 29.24 7.26 21.68
C GLU A 505 28.66 5.96 21.07
N VAL A 506 28.49 4.90 21.86
CA VAL A 506 27.82 3.66 21.44
C VAL A 506 26.37 3.93 21.04
N LEU A 507 25.63 4.70 21.85
CA LEU A 507 24.24 5.04 21.57
C LEU A 507 24.10 5.85 20.28
N ALA A 508 24.93 6.87 20.08
CA ALA A 508 24.92 7.68 18.87
C ALA A 508 25.24 6.84 17.61
N HIS A 509 26.22 5.93 17.69
CA HIS A 509 26.54 5.02 16.60
C HIS A 509 25.39 4.06 16.29
N TRP A 510 24.74 3.51 17.31
CA TRP A 510 23.55 2.69 17.16
C TRP A 510 22.40 3.46 16.51
N GLU A 511 22.11 4.68 16.96
CA GLU A 511 21.04 5.51 16.40
C GLU A 511 21.30 5.83 14.93
N GLN A 512 22.53 6.14 14.55
CA GLN A 512 22.90 6.35 13.16
C GLN A 512 22.71 5.09 12.30
N LYS A 513 23.09 3.91 12.82
CA LYS A 513 22.84 2.62 12.13
C LYS A 513 21.34 2.36 11.99
N ARG A 514 20.58 2.57 13.07
CA ARG A 514 19.12 2.39 13.10
C ARG A 514 18.44 3.29 12.08
N GLU A 515 18.82 4.56 12.02
CA GLU A 515 18.28 5.52 11.03
C GLU A 515 18.55 5.05 9.59
N LYS A 516 19.79 4.66 9.27
CA LYS A 516 20.15 4.14 7.94
C LYS A 516 19.32 2.90 7.57
N LEU A 517 19.15 1.97 8.51
CA LEU A 517 18.33 0.76 8.29
C LEU A 517 16.86 1.09 8.10
N THR A 518 16.31 2.04 8.86
CA THR A 518 14.92 2.50 8.71
C THR A 518 14.70 3.18 7.35
N VAL A 519 15.63 4.05 6.91
CA VAL A 519 15.54 4.67 5.57
C VAL A 519 15.60 3.62 4.47
N LEU A 520 16.45 2.60 4.63
CA LEU A 520 16.50 1.49 3.68
C LEU A 520 15.20 0.68 3.66
N GLU A 521 14.64 0.35 4.82
CA GLU A 521 13.34 -0.32 4.96
C GLU A 521 12.24 0.47 4.24
N MET A 522 12.16 1.79 4.46
CA MET A 522 11.18 2.66 3.79
C MET A 522 11.32 2.65 2.27
N ARG A 523 12.54 2.66 1.73
CA ARG A 523 12.78 2.62 0.27
C ARG A 523 12.38 1.29 -0.35
N VAL A 524 12.69 0.18 0.31
CA VAL A 524 12.33 -1.16 -0.16
C VAL A 524 10.81 -1.36 -0.06
N GLU A 525 10.19 -0.89 1.02
CA GLU A 525 8.74 -0.90 1.20
C GLU A 525 8.03 -0.09 0.09
N GLU A 526 8.54 1.08 -0.28
CA GLU A 526 7.98 1.86 -1.39
C GLU A 526 8.02 1.09 -2.73
N ALA A 527 9.08 0.34 -3.00
CA ALA A 527 9.13 -0.54 -4.17
C ALA A 527 8.08 -1.66 -4.10
N VAL A 528 7.86 -2.26 -2.93
CA VAL A 528 6.78 -3.23 -2.69
C VAL A 528 5.41 -2.59 -2.92
N PHE A 529 5.18 -1.38 -2.42
CA PHE A 529 3.93 -0.64 -2.64
C PHE A 529 3.63 -0.45 -4.13
N ILE A 530 4.64 -0.07 -4.93
CA ILE A 530 4.49 0.10 -6.37
C ILE A 530 4.18 -1.21 -7.09
N LEU A 531 4.86 -2.31 -6.74
CA LEU A 531 4.70 -3.59 -7.42
C LEU A 531 3.43 -4.35 -7.02
N ARG A 532 3.02 -4.26 -5.74
CA ARG A 532 1.89 -5.00 -5.19
C ARG A 532 0.59 -4.22 -5.18
N ASP A 533 0.61 -2.99 -4.65
CA ASP A 533 -0.61 -2.28 -4.24
C ASP A 533 -1.15 -1.34 -5.32
N LEU A 534 -0.26 -0.65 -6.06
CA LEU A 534 -0.70 0.31 -7.08
C LEU A 534 -1.26 -0.33 -8.34
N ALA A 535 -0.90 -1.59 -8.59
CA ALA A 535 -1.09 -2.17 -9.90
C ALA A 535 -1.31 -3.69 -9.76
N PRO A 536 -2.53 -4.12 -9.36
CA PRO A 536 -2.79 -5.53 -9.10
C PRO A 536 -2.41 -6.37 -10.31
N LEU A 537 -1.61 -7.42 -10.06
CA LEU A 537 -1.21 -8.42 -11.04
C LEU A 537 -2.45 -9.22 -11.45
N GLY A 538 -3.23 -8.73 -12.42
CA GLY A 538 -4.44 -9.44 -12.84
C GLY A 538 -5.43 -8.76 -13.78
N ASN A 539 -5.26 -7.47 -14.13
CA ASN A 539 -6.19 -6.81 -15.06
C ASN A 539 -5.72 -6.72 -16.52
N ASN A 540 -4.68 -7.47 -16.88
CA ASN A 540 -4.34 -7.67 -18.29
C ASN A 540 -4.82 -9.06 -18.71
N ASP A 541 -6.13 -9.17 -18.99
CA ASP A 541 -6.56 -10.00 -20.10
C ASP A 541 -6.07 -9.29 -21.37
N GLU A 542 -4.90 -9.69 -21.87
CA GLU A 542 -4.66 -9.76 -23.32
C GLU A 542 -5.12 -11.13 -23.82
#